data_AF-A0A0Q8ZQT7-F1
#
_entry.id   AF-A0A0Q8ZQT7-F1
#
_cell.length_a   1.000
_cell.length_b   1.000
_cell.length_c   1.000
_cell.angle_alpha   90.00
_cell.angle_beta   90.00
_cell.angle_gamma   90.00
#
_symmetry.space_group_name_H-M   'P 1'
#
loop_
_entity.id
_entity.type
_entity.pdbx_description
1 polymer ?
#
loop_
_entity_poly.entity_id
_entity_poly.type
_entity_poly.pdbx_seq_one_letter_code
_entity_poly.pdbx_strand_id
1 'polypeptide(L)'
;MDTLWYYRYRRGGGKSGFLDWETSAGLHGWEDAPAPAKFGRLVIDRALHRKLPAQRARLTNNVVHWSTGVGWGAALGAATGVLARHPACYGLAFGAAVWLQSYAVLAPAKLYKPIWDYDAKTLGKDLSAHLLFGATTAATLTLWDRSHGRHDTCD
;
A
#
# COMPACT_ATOMS: atom_id res chain seq x y z
N MET A 1 4.44 -5.03 4.00
CA MET A 1 4.33 -3.64 4.49
C MET A 1 3.71 -3.61 5.87
N ASP A 2 2.49 -4.13 6.00
CA ASP A 2 1.68 -3.97 7.21
C ASP A 2 2.27 -4.64 8.44
N THR A 3 2.91 -5.81 8.29
CA THR A 3 3.64 -6.46 9.38
C THR A 3 4.74 -5.56 9.97
N LEU A 4 5.45 -4.81 9.13
CA LEU A 4 6.50 -3.89 9.59
C LEU A 4 5.88 -2.68 10.30
N TRP A 5 4.78 -2.14 9.77
CA TRP A 5 4.04 -1.08 10.43
C TRP A 5 3.45 -1.51 11.76
N TYR A 6 2.85 -2.70 11.84
CA TYR A 6 2.33 -3.28 13.06
C TYR A 6 3.44 -3.53 14.09
N TYR A 7 4.58 -4.06 13.67
CA TYR A 7 5.75 -4.21 14.55
C TYR A 7 6.17 -2.86 15.17
N ARG A 8 6.24 -1.80 14.36
CA ARG A 8 6.55 -0.44 14.83
C ARG A 8 5.47 0.12 15.74
N TYR A 9 4.20 -0.11 15.42
CA TYR A 9 3.04 0.26 16.25
C TYR A 9 3.15 -0.39 17.64
N ARG A 10 3.39 -1.71 17.70
CA ARG A 10 3.56 -2.45 18.95
C ARG A 10 4.76 -1.96 19.76
N ARG A 11 5.91 -1.72 19.11
CA ARG A 11 7.09 -1.13 19.76
C ARG A 11 6.87 0.29 20.26
N GLY A 12 5.98 1.05 19.62
CA GLY A 12 5.53 2.38 20.04
C GLY A 12 4.49 2.37 21.15
N GLY A 13 4.18 1.21 21.74
CA GLY A 13 3.20 1.09 22.83
C GLY A 13 1.77 0.77 22.37
N GLY A 14 1.56 0.51 21.09
CA GLY A 14 0.28 0.08 20.53
C GLY A 14 -0.29 -1.15 21.25
N LYS A 15 -1.60 -1.14 21.50
CA LYS A 15 -2.28 -2.13 22.35
C LYS A 15 -3.21 -3.07 21.59
N SER A 16 -3.72 -2.67 20.43
CA SER A 16 -4.61 -3.49 19.61
C SER A 16 -3.92 -4.75 19.11
N GLY A 17 -4.72 -5.81 18.89
CA GLY A 17 -4.29 -7.01 18.18
C GLY A 17 -4.12 -6.73 16.68
N PHE A 18 -3.43 -7.64 15.97
CA PHE A 18 -3.10 -7.44 14.56
C PHE A 18 -4.34 -7.29 13.68
N LEU A 19 -5.33 -8.18 13.82
CA LEU A 19 -6.56 -8.15 13.00
C LEU A 19 -7.38 -6.87 13.22
N ASP A 20 -7.48 -6.42 14.47
CA ASP A 20 -8.20 -5.20 14.81
C ASP A 20 -7.48 -3.97 14.25
N TRP A 21 -6.14 -3.95 14.34
CA TRP A 21 -5.32 -2.89 13.78
C TRP A 21 -5.43 -2.85 12.24
N GLU A 22 -5.26 -4.00 11.58
CA GLU A 22 -5.27 -4.12 10.12
C GLU A 22 -6.63 -3.73 9.54
N THR A 23 -7.72 -4.20 10.16
CA THR A 23 -9.08 -3.93 9.66
C THR A 23 -9.65 -2.61 10.17
N SER A 24 -8.86 -1.82 10.91
CA SER A 24 -9.32 -0.59 11.57
C SER A 24 -10.58 -0.80 12.41
N ALA A 25 -10.61 -1.88 13.18
CA ALA A 25 -11.67 -2.13 14.14
C ALA A 25 -11.76 -0.96 15.14
N GLY A 26 -12.98 -0.52 15.42
CA GLY A 26 -13.24 0.68 16.23
C GLY A 26 -13.17 2.01 15.47
N LEU A 27 -12.93 2.02 14.15
CA LEU A 27 -13.07 3.24 13.36
C LEU A 27 -14.55 3.55 13.08
N HIS A 28 -15.06 4.62 13.69
CA HIS A 28 -16.47 5.02 13.62
C HIS A 28 -16.75 6.31 12.84
N GLY A 29 -15.70 7.04 12.44
CA GLY A 29 -15.81 8.36 11.84
C GLY A 29 -14.64 8.74 10.94
N TRP A 30 -14.66 9.97 10.44
CA TRP A 30 -13.71 10.45 9.44
C TRP A 30 -12.54 11.23 10.05
N GLU A 31 -12.69 11.68 11.28
CA GLU A 31 -11.76 12.52 12.02
C GLU A 31 -10.42 11.78 12.17
N ASP A 32 -10.49 10.59 12.77
CA ASP A 32 -9.37 9.68 12.99
C ASP A 32 -9.12 8.72 11.82
N ALA A 33 -9.80 8.91 10.69
CA ALA A 33 -9.69 8.01 9.56
C ALA A 33 -8.27 8.03 8.96
N PRO A 34 -7.70 6.86 8.63
CA PRO A 34 -6.43 6.77 7.92
C PRO A 34 -6.51 7.34 6.49
N ALA A 35 -5.35 7.56 5.88
CA ALA A 35 -5.24 8.14 4.54
C ALA A 35 -6.07 7.39 3.47
N PRO A 36 -6.11 6.04 3.42
CA PRO A 36 -6.98 5.31 2.47
C PRO A 36 -8.46 5.69 2.59
N ALA A 37 -9.00 5.76 3.81
CA ALA A 37 -10.39 6.19 4.02
C ALA A 37 -10.64 7.62 3.58
N LYS A 38 -9.74 8.55 3.95
CA LYS A 38 -9.85 9.98 3.57
C LYS A 38 -9.75 10.17 2.06
N PHE A 39 -8.87 9.42 1.40
CA PHE A 39 -8.73 9.43 -0.06
C PHE A 39 -9.97 8.88 -0.76
N GLY A 40 -10.46 7.70 -0.34
CA GLY A 40 -11.68 7.12 -0.91
C GLY A 40 -12.91 8.03 -0.73
N ARG A 41 -13.04 8.65 0.44
CA ARG A 41 -14.07 9.67 0.68
C ARG A 41 -13.90 10.86 -0.26
N LEU A 42 -12.69 11.41 -0.40
CA LEU A 42 -12.42 12.53 -1.30
C LEU A 42 -12.84 12.20 -2.74
N VAL A 43 -12.47 11.02 -3.25
CA VAL A 43 -12.83 10.57 -4.60
C VAL A 43 -14.34 10.46 -4.75
N ILE A 44 -15.04 9.84 -3.79
CA ILE A 44 -16.50 9.68 -3.88
C ILE A 44 -17.23 11.02 -3.74
N ASP A 45 -16.81 11.87 -2.80
CA ASP A 45 -17.38 13.19 -2.59
C ASP A 45 -17.19 14.09 -3.84
N ARG A 46 -16.06 13.97 -4.55
CA ARG A 46 -15.73 14.82 -5.71
C ARG A 46 -16.18 14.27 -7.05
N ALA A 47 -15.97 12.98 -7.31
CA ALA A 47 -16.31 12.37 -8.59
C ALA A 47 -17.80 12.00 -8.66
N LEU A 48 -18.35 11.48 -7.56
CA LEU A 48 -19.73 10.99 -7.51
C LEU A 48 -20.70 11.96 -6.81
N HIS A 49 -20.20 13.10 -6.33
CA HIS A 49 -20.98 14.14 -5.64
C HIS A 49 -21.83 13.60 -4.48
N ARG A 50 -21.37 12.52 -3.83
CA ARG A 50 -22.12 11.81 -2.79
C ARG A 50 -21.39 11.84 -1.46
N LYS A 51 -21.99 12.49 -0.46
CA LYS A 51 -21.45 12.47 0.91
C LYS A 51 -21.60 11.09 1.53
N LEU A 52 -20.49 10.50 1.96
CA LEU A 52 -20.51 9.23 2.68
C LEU A 52 -20.82 9.41 4.18
N PRO A 53 -21.74 8.63 4.76
CA PRO A 53 -21.98 8.63 6.19
C PRO A 53 -20.74 8.13 6.96
N ALA A 54 -20.54 8.65 8.17
CA ALA A 54 -19.37 8.37 9.04
C ALA A 54 -19.11 6.87 9.25
N GLN A 55 -20.18 6.08 9.35
CA GLN A 55 -20.14 4.63 9.54
C GLN A 55 -19.44 3.88 8.39
N ARG A 56 -19.28 4.51 7.22
CA ARG A 56 -18.56 3.92 6.08
C ARG A 56 -17.06 4.12 6.15
N ALA A 57 -16.52 4.89 7.10
CA ALA A 57 -15.08 5.14 7.18
C ALA A 57 -14.24 3.87 7.23
N ARG A 58 -14.61 2.90 8.08
CA ARG A 58 -13.94 1.60 8.15
C ARG A 58 -14.01 0.81 6.85
N LEU A 59 -15.19 0.75 6.22
CA LEU A 59 -15.37 0.06 4.95
C LEU A 59 -14.51 0.70 3.86
N THR A 60 -14.59 2.02 3.72
CA THR A 60 -13.80 2.77 2.75
C THR A 60 -12.31 2.59 3.00
N ASN A 61 -11.86 2.59 4.26
CA ASN A 61 -10.45 2.33 4.60
C ASN A 61 -9.99 1.00 4.03
N ASN A 62 -10.68 -0.08 4.38
CA ASN A 62 -10.31 -1.43 3.98
C ASN A 62 -10.37 -1.61 2.47
N VAL A 63 -11.44 -1.14 1.82
CA VAL A 63 -11.58 -1.23 0.36
C VAL A 63 -10.41 -0.53 -0.33
N VAL A 64 -10.11 0.71 0.03
CA VAL A 64 -9.01 1.46 -0.61
C VAL A 64 -7.65 0.86 -0.28
N HIS A 65 -7.40 0.50 0.98
CA HIS A 65 -6.15 -0.13 1.43
C HIS A 65 -5.84 -1.41 0.64
N TRP A 66 -6.78 -2.37 0.65
CA TRP A 66 -6.58 -3.65 0.00
C TRP A 66 -6.58 -3.53 -1.53
N SER A 67 -7.47 -2.72 -2.12
CA SER A 67 -7.49 -2.53 -3.58
C SER A 67 -6.20 -1.88 -4.09
N THR A 68 -5.61 -0.95 -3.32
CA THR A 68 -4.33 -0.34 -3.68
C THR A 68 -3.21 -1.38 -3.67
N GLY A 69 -3.14 -2.22 -2.62
CA GLY A 69 -2.16 -3.30 -2.53
C GLY A 69 -2.29 -4.33 -3.66
N VAL A 70 -3.51 -4.78 -3.95
CA VAL A 70 -3.82 -5.72 -5.04
C VAL A 70 -3.50 -5.09 -6.40
N GLY A 71 -3.91 -3.85 -6.63
CA GLY A 71 -3.66 -3.12 -7.89
C GLY A 71 -2.18 -3.00 -8.20
N TRP A 72 -1.36 -2.67 -7.19
CA TRP A 72 0.09 -2.62 -7.35
C TRP A 72 0.72 -3.99 -7.56
N GLY A 73 0.23 -5.03 -6.86
CA GLY A 73 0.67 -6.40 -7.10
C GLY A 73 0.42 -6.86 -8.55
N ALA A 74 -0.77 -6.56 -9.07
CA ALA A 74 -1.13 -6.85 -10.46
C ALA A 74 -0.28 -6.04 -11.46
N ALA A 75 -0.05 -4.75 -11.20
CA ALA A 75 0.80 -3.91 -12.04
C ALA A 75 2.24 -4.44 -12.13
N LEU A 76 2.82 -4.87 -11.00
CA LEU A 76 4.13 -5.50 -11.02
C LEU A 76 4.10 -6.84 -11.76
N GLY A 77 3.08 -7.68 -11.53
CA GLY A 77 2.93 -8.97 -12.22
C GLY A 77 2.83 -8.84 -13.74
N ALA A 78 2.13 -7.82 -14.23
CA ALA A 78 2.07 -7.51 -15.67
C ALA A 78 3.44 -7.06 -16.22
N ALA A 79 4.22 -6.32 -15.44
CA ALA A 79 5.56 -5.85 -15.84
C ALA A 79 6.63 -6.95 -15.78
N THR A 80 6.53 -7.93 -14.86
CA THR A 80 7.54 -8.99 -14.68
C THR A 80 7.60 -9.97 -15.85
N GLY A 81 6.53 -10.09 -16.65
CA GLY A 81 6.54 -10.85 -17.91
C GLY A 81 7.60 -10.37 -18.93
N VAL A 82 8.16 -9.18 -18.75
CA VAL A 82 9.13 -8.53 -19.66
C VAL A 82 10.57 -8.51 -19.08
N LEU A 83 10.76 -8.65 -17.77
CA LEU A 83 11.98 -8.19 -17.05
C LEU A 83 12.75 -9.29 -16.30
N ALA A 84 12.56 -10.57 -16.64
CA ALA A 84 12.89 -11.77 -15.84
C ALA A 84 14.39 -12.08 -15.55
N ARG A 85 15.26 -11.10 -15.32
CA ARG A 85 16.69 -11.33 -14.99
C ARG A 85 17.12 -10.95 -13.56
N HIS A 86 16.43 -10.03 -12.84
CA HIS A 86 16.84 -9.60 -11.48
C HIS A 86 15.68 -9.21 -10.53
N PRO A 87 14.88 -10.18 -10.04
CA PRO A 87 13.61 -9.91 -9.34
C PRO A 87 13.77 -9.05 -8.07
N ALA A 88 14.87 -9.19 -7.33
CA ALA A 88 15.12 -8.41 -6.12
C ALA A 88 15.34 -6.91 -6.40
N CYS A 89 16.14 -6.56 -7.41
CA CYS A 89 16.39 -5.17 -7.78
C CYS A 89 15.12 -4.50 -8.32
N TYR A 90 14.32 -5.21 -9.11
CA TYR A 90 13.04 -4.72 -9.59
C TYR A 90 12.04 -4.52 -8.45
N GLY A 91 12.00 -5.44 -7.47
CA GLY A 91 11.15 -5.28 -6.29
C GLY A 91 11.48 -4.03 -5.48
N LEU A 92 12.77 -3.74 -5.25
CA LEU A 92 13.18 -2.53 -4.53
C LEU A 92 12.88 -1.25 -5.32
N ALA A 93 13.20 -1.22 -6.61
CA ALA A 93 12.89 -0.08 -7.47
C ALA A 93 11.38 0.16 -7.56
N PHE A 94 10.59 -0.90 -7.68
CA PHE A 94 9.13 -0.84 -7.65
C PHE A 94 8.61 -0.30 -6.32
N GLY A 95 9.11 -0.80 -5.19
CA GLY A 95 8.75 -0.28 -3.87
C GLY A 95 9.03 1.22 -3.75
N ALA A 96 10.20 1.68 -4.19
CA ALA A 96 10.54 3.10 -4.21
C ALA A 96 9.63 3.93 -5.13
N ALA A 97 9.22 3.38 -6.28
CA ALA A 97 8.28 4.02 -7.18
C ALA A 97 6.88 4.15 -6.57
N VAL A 98 6.38 3.10 -5.91
CA VAL A 98 5.09 3.13 -5.20
C VAL A 98 5.13 4.14 -4.05
N TRP A 99 6.25 4.20 -3.32
CA TRP A 99 6.48 5.22 -2.30
C TRP A 99 6.39 6.64 -2.88
N LEU A 100 7.15 6.96 -3.93
CA LEU A 100 7.10 8.28 -4.56
C LEU A 100 5.72 8.62 -5.13
N GLN A 101 5.05 7.64 -5.75
CA GLN A 101 3.66 7.80 -6.23
C GLN A 101 2.73 8.20 -5.10
N SER A 102 2.89 7.64 -3.90
CA SER A 102 2.04 7.98 -2.76
C SER A 102 2.10 9.48 -2.43
N TYR A 103 3.29 10.10 -2.45
CA TYR A 103 3.43 11.56 -2.24
C TYR A 103 2.91 12.36 -3.43
N ALA A 104 3.16 11.89 -4.65
CA ALA A 104 2.66 12.54 -5.87
C ALA A 104 1.11 12.60 -5.92
N VAL A 105 0.42 11.66 -5.28
CA VAL A 105 -1.06 11.63 -5.23
C VAL A 105 -1.60 12.25 -3.94
N LEU A 106 -1.06 11.87 -2.78
CA LEU A 106 -1.63 12.22 -1.48
C LEU A 106 -1.25 13.63 -1.03
N ALA A 107 -0.12 14.18 -1.46
CA ALA A 107 0.23 15.57 -1.13
C ALA A 107 -0.67 16.58 -1.87
N PRO A 108 -0.91 16.48 -3.19
CA PRO A 108 -1.91 17.34 -3.87
C PRO A 108 -3.33 17.17 -3.33
N ALA A 109 -3.68 15.96 -2.87
CA ALA A 109 -4.95 15.68 -2.19
C ALA A 109 -5.03 16.28 -0.76
N LYS A 110 -3.96 16.92 -0.27
CA LYS A 110 -3.81 17.46 1.09
C LYS A 110 -4.00 16.42 2.19
N LEU A 111 -3.69 15.16 1.88
CA LEU A 111 -3.70 14.06 2.84
C LEU A 111 -2.30 13.82 3.43
N TYR A 112 -1.25 14.07 2.65
CA TYR A 112 0.13 14.15 3.09
C TYR A 112 0.63 15.60 3.02
N LYS A 113 1.72 15.89 3.74
CA LYS A 113 2.54 17.05 3.45
C LYS A 113 3.33 16.80 2.15
N PRO A 114 3.81 17.85 1.48
CA PRO A 114 4.87 17.69 0.50
C PRO A 114 6.07 16.92 1.07
N ILE A 115 6.75 16.14 0.22
CA ILE A 115 7.81 15.21 0.67
C ILE A 115 8.96 15.93 1.38
N TRP A 116 9.24 17.17 1.02
CA TRP A 116 10.28 18.02 1.61
C TRP A 116 9.94 18.57 3.00
N ASP A 117 8.68 18.47 3.44
CA ASP A 117 8.24 18.95 4.75
C ASP A 117 8.29 17.87 5.85
N TYR A 118 8.72 16.66 5.51
CA TYR A 118 8.91 15.56 6.44
C TYR A 118 10.38 15.42 6.85
N ASP A 119 10.61 15.01 8.09
CA ASP A 119 11.95 14.66 8.54
C ASP A 119 12.43 13.32 7.93
N ALA A 120 13.76 13.16 7.85
CA ALA A 120 14.38 11.98 7.25
C ALA A 120 14.01 10.66 7.95
N LYS A 121 13.70 10.69 9.25
CA LYS A 121 13.29 9.49 10.00
C LYS A 121 11.88 9.07 9.62
N THR A 122 10.97 10.02 9.41
CA THR A 122 9.62 9.76 8.89
C THR A 122 9.69 9.19 7.48
N LEU A 123 10.42 9.85 6.57
CA LEU A 123 10.60 9.37 5.20
C LEU A 123 11.28 8.00 5.15
N GLY A 124 12.31 7.77 5.97
CA GLY A 124 13.01 6.48 6.02
C GLY A 124 12.14 5.34 6.54
N LYS A 125 11.28 5.58 7.53
CA LYS A 125 10.29 4.58 7.97
C LYS A 125 9.32 4.24 6.84
N ASP A 126 8.82 5.25 6.14
CA ASP A 126 7.85 5.05 5.09
C ASP A 126 8.46 4.33 3.86
N LEU A 127 9.61 4.81 3.38
CA LEU A 127 10.36 4.18 2.30
C LEU A 127 10.68 2.72 2.62
N SER A 128 11.20 2.41 3.81
CA SER A 128 11.53 1.02 4.16
C SER A 128 10.31 0.09 4.18
N ALA A 129 9.13 0.60 4.51
CA ALA A 129 7.89 -0.19 4.45
C ALA A 129 7.48 -0.50 3.00
N HIS A 130 7.70 0.45 2.10
CA HIS A 130 7.46 0.30 0.66
C HIS A 130 8.52 -0.56 -0.04
N LEU A 131 9.80 -0.47 0.36
CA LEU A 131 10.84 -1.37 -0.14
C LEU A 131 10.54 -2.82 0.25
N LEU A 132 10.09 -3.05 1.49
CA LEU A 132 9.65 -4.37 1.92
C LEU A 132 8.44 -4.85 1.11
N PHE A 133 7.45 -3.97 0.86
CA PHE A 133 6.34 -4.28 -0.03
C PHE A 133 6.82 -4.77 -1.40
N GLY A 134 7.61 -3.96 -2.10
CA GLY A 134 8.06 -4.29 -3.44
C GLY A 134 8.95 -5.54 -3.49
N ALA A 135 9.85 -5.73 -2.52
CA ALA A 135 10.68 -6.93 -2.42
C ALA A 135 9.82 -8.20 -2.21
N THR A 136 8.85 -8.16 -1.29
CA THR A 136 7.95 -9.29 -1.04
C THR A 136 7.05 -9.59 -2.23
N THR A 137 6.51 -8.57 -2.90
CA THR A 137 5.69 -8.76 -4.10
C THR A 137 6.50 -9.41 -5.23
N ALA A 138 7.70 -8.89 -5.51
CA ALA A 138 8.57 -9.48 -6.53
C ALA A 138 8.99 -10.92 -6.20
N ALA A 139 9.31 -11.20 -4.94
CA ALA A 139 9.63 -12.56 -4.49
C ALA A 139 8.44 -13.52 -4.67
N THR A 140 7.23 -13.07 -4.32
CA THR A 140 6.00 -13.86 -4.47
C THR A 140 5.73 -14.19 -5.93
N LEU A 141 5.83 -13.20 -6.83
CA LEU A 141 5.66 -13.41 -8.27
C LEU A 141 6.72 -14.34 -8.85
N THR A 142 7.97 -14.20 -8.43
CA THR A 142 9.06 -15.09 -8.86
C THR A 142 8.82 -16.54 -8.41
N LEU A 143 8.34 -16.74 -7.19
CA LEU A 143 8.01 -18.06 -6.67
C LEU A 143 6.79 -18.66 -7.38
N TRP A 144 5.79 -17.83 -7.69
CA TRP A 144 4.62 -18.22 -8.46
C TRP A 144 4.98 -18.67 -9.88
N ASP A 145 5.78 -17.88 -10.60
CA ASP A 145 6.23 -18.22 -11.95
C ASP A 145 7.05 -19.51 -11.98
N ARG A 146 7.86 -19.76 -10.95
CA ARG A 146 8.63 -21.00 -10.79
C ARG A 146 7.76 -22.22 -10.51
N SER A 147 6.69 -22.07 -9.73
CA SER A 147 5.80 -23.18 -9.36
C SER A 147 4.78 -23.52 -10.43
N HIS A 148 4.40 -22.55 -11.28
CA HIS A 148 3.47 -22.73 -12.38
C HIS A 148 4.20 -22.73 -13.73
N GLY A 149 5.36 -23.39 -13.75
CA GLY A 149 6.28 -23.44 -14.89
C GLY A 149 5.54 -23.34 -16.21
N ARG A 150 5.83 -22.27 -16.94
CA ARG A 150 5.50 -22.17 -18.37
C ARG A 150 6.16 -23.39 -19.00
N HIS A 151 5.35 -24.40 -19.28
CA HIS A 151 5.72 -25.48 -20.20
C HIS A 151 5.87 -24.82 -21.57
N ASP A 152 7.02 -24.19 -21.80
CA ASP A 152 7.47 -23.91 -23.15
C ASP A 152 7.94 -25.27 -23.70
N THR A 153 6.97 -26.07 -24.15
CA THR A 153 7.20 -27.14 -25.10
C THR A 153 7.63 -26.48 -26.40
N CYS A 154 8.93 -26.43 -26.63
CA CYS A 154 9.46 -26.37 -27.99
C CYS A 154 9.46 -27.81 -28.52
N ASP A 155 8.38 -28.17 -29.22
CA ASP A 155 8.40 -29.21 -30.27
C ASP A 155 8.38 -28.50 -31.64
#